data_AF-A0A1G2IBG5-F1
#
_entry.id   AF-A0A1G2IBG5-F1
#
_cell.length_a   1.000
_cell.length_b   1.000
_cell.length_c   1.000
_cell.angle_alpha   90.00
_cell.angle_beta   90.00
_cell.angle_gamma   90.00
#
_symmetry.space_group_name_H-M   'P 1'
#
loop_
_entity.id
_entity.type
_entity.pdbx_description
1 polymer ?
#
loop_
_entity_poly.entity_id
_entity_poly.type
_entity_poly.pdbx_seq_one_letter_code
_entity_poly.pdbx_strand_id
1 'polypeptide(L)' 'MTYFFIGVNILFVATLIFYIVFLSLVYYWHNTKTTVVVVPLIFTFEFFLIGFLVVSIVSILFEYVPIILNTFT' A
#
# COMPACT_ATOMS: atom_id res chain seq x y z
N MET A 1 -6.30 -17.54 5.35
CA MET A 1 -7.14 -16.99 4.25
C MET A 1 -7.83 -15.68 4.64
N THR A 2 -8.51 -15.60 5.78
CA THR A 2 -9.30 -14.42 6.19
C THR A 2 -8.44 -13.15 6.36
N TYR A 3 -7.26 -13.26 6.96
CA TYR A 3 -6.38 -12.11 7.23
C TYR A 3 -5.75 -11.52 5.97
N PHE A 4 -5.37 -12.38 5.01
CA PHE A 4 -4.86 -11.93 3.71
C PHE A 4 -5.91 -11.11 2.95
N PHE A 5 -7.16 -11.58 2.88
CA PHE A 5 -8.25 -10.83 2.22
C PHE A 5 -8.57 -9.50 2.94
N ILE A 6 -8.47 -9.46 4.27
CA ILE A 6 -8.60 -8.20 5.03
C ILE A 6 -7.45 -7.24 4.66
N GLY A 7 -6.21 -7.74 4.62
CA GLY A 7 -5.05 -6.95 4.21
C GLY A 7 -5.17 -6.40 2.80
N VAL A 8 -5.66 -7.20 1.84
CA VAL A 8 -5.91 -6.77 0.46
C VAL A 8 -6.95 -5.65 0.39
N ASN A 9 -8.03 -5.74 1.17
CA ASN A 9 -9.03 -4.66 1.24
C ASN A 9 -8.43 -3.37 1.82
N ILE A 10 -7.61 -3.47 2.87
CA ILE A 10 -6.90 -2.32 3.45
C ILE A 10 -5.97 -1.68 2.41
N LEU A 11 -5.25 -2.50 1.63
CA LEU A 11 -4.42 -2.04 0.51
C LEU A 11 -5.22 -1.26 -0.53
N PHE A 12 -6.39 -1.77 -0.94
CA PHE A 12 -7.26 -1.07 -1.89
C PHE A 12 -7.72 0.29 -1.36
N VAL A 13 -8.15 0.35 -0.10
CA VAL A 13 -8.58 1.60 0.54
C VAL A 13 -7.42 2.59 0.65
N ALA A 14 -6.25 2.14 1.11
CA ALA A 14 -5.05 2.97 1.21
C ALA A 14 -4.59 3.49 -0.16
N THR A 15 -4.67 2.64 -1.19
CA THR A 15 -4.35 3.01 -2.58
C THR A 15 -5.31 4.07 -3.11
N LEU A 16 -6.61 3.93 -2.81
CA LEU A 16 -7.63 4.87 -3.23
C LEU A 16 -7.44 6.25 -2.57
N ILE A 17 -7.19 6.29 -1.26
CA ILE A 17 -6.85 7.52 -0.53
C ILE A 17 -5.60 8.16 -1.11
N PHE A 18 -4.57 7.36 -1.36
CA PHE A 18 -3.32 7.84 -1.94
C PHE A 18 -3.52 8.45 -3.33
N TYR A 19 -4.29 7.80 -4.22
CA TYR A 19 -4.62 8.38 -5.53
C TYR A 19 -5.41 9.70 -5.44
N ILE A 20 -6.27 9.88 -4.44
CA ILE A 20 -7.00 11.14 -4.21
C ILE A 20 -6.02 12.27 -3.84
N VAL A 21 -5.14 12.02 -2.87
CA VAL A 21 -4.13 12.99 -2.42
C VAL A 21 -3.16 13.32 -3.56
N PHE A 22 -2.76 12.29 -4.28
CA PHE A 22 -1.90 12.39 -5.44
C PHE A 22 -2.50 13.22 -6.56
N LEU A 23 -3.77 12.98 -6.92
CA LEU A 23 -4.46 13.75 -7.95
C LEU A 23 -4.59 15.22 -7.55
N SER A 24 -4.80 15.50 -6.25
CA SER A 24 -4.79 16.86 -5.70
C SER A 24 -3.43 17.55 -5.87
N LEU A 25 -2.33 16.82 -5.61
CA LEU A 25 -0.96 17.32 -5.78
C LEU A 25 -0.58 17.50 -7.25
N VAL A 26 -1.00 16.59 -8.13
CA VAL A 26 -0.80 16.70 -9.59
C VAL A 26 -1.52 17.93 -10.14
N TYR A 27 -2.76 18.16 -9.71
CA TYR A 27 -3.51 19.36 -10.09
C TYR A 27 -2.82 20.64 -9.61
N TYR A 28 -2.28 20.63 -8.39
CA TYR A 28 -1.48 21.74 -7.87
C TYR A 28 -0.20 21.96 -8.68
N TRP A 29 0.57 20.92 -8.98
CA TRP A 29 1.81 21.01 -9.74
C TRP A 29 1.62 21.34 -11.21
N HIS A 30 0.47 20.99 -11.79
CA HIS A 30 0.11 21.42 -13.14
C HIS A 30 0.13 22.94 -13.27
N ASN A 31 -0.32 23.67 -12.23
CA ASN A 31 -0.26 25.13 -12.18
C ASN A 31 1.16 25.68 -12.00
N THR A 32 2.11 24.91 -11.44
CA THR A 32 3.42 25.41 -11.00
C THR A 32 4.59 25.11 -11.97
N LYS A 33 4.32 24.68 -13.21
CA LYS A 33 5.36 24.35 -14.24
C LYS A 33 6.42 23.33 -13.77
N THR A 34 6.02 22.32 -13.00
CA THR A 34 6.88 21.15 -12.70
C THR A 34 6.59 20.02 -13.70
N THR A 35 7.51 19.08 -13.92
CA THR A 35 7.35 17.94 -14.84
C THR A 35 6.18 17.03 -14.42
N VAL A 36 5.02 17.25 -15.04
CA VAL A 36 3.68 16.79 -14.60
C VAL A 36 3.47 15.26 -14.58
N VAL A 37 4.35 14.48 -15.21
CA VAL A 37 4.09 13.04 -15.46
C VAL A 37 5.06 12.11 -14.75
N VAL A 38 6.35 12.46 -14.66
CA VAL A 38 7.40 11.53 -14.19
C VAL A 38 7.46 11.44 -12.68
N VAL A 39 7.48 12.59 -12.00
CA VAL A 39 7.51 12.66 -10.52
C VAL A 39 6.32 11.90 -9.93
N PRO A 40 5.09 12.12 -10.41
CA PRO A 40 3.95 11.48 -9.79
C PRO A 40 3.98 9.95 -10.00
N LEU A 41 4.34 9.46 -11.19
CA LEU A 41 4.36 8.03 -11.50
C LEU A 41 5.33 7.22 -10.60
N ILE A 42 6.49 7.79 -10.29
CA ILE A 42 7.50 7.14 -9.44
C ILE A 42 7.01 7.06 -7.99
N PHE A 43 6.50 8.18 -7.45
CA PHE A 43 5.95 8.21 -6.09
C PHE A 43 4.74 7.29 -5.91
N THR A 44 3.91 7.14 -6.94
CA THR A 44 2.76 6.22 -6.91
C THR A 44 3.18 4.76 -6.86
N PHE A 45 4.16 4.39 -7.67
CA PHE A 45 4.66 3.02 -7.73
C PHE A 45 5.38 2.61 -6.43
N GLU A 46 6.23 3.48 -5.89
CA GLU A 46 6.95 3.24 -4.65
C GLU A 46 6.01 3.08 -3.44
N PHE A 47 4.99 3.94 -3.32
CA PHE A 47 4.00 3.85 -2.25
C PHE A 47 3.23 2.53 -2.28
N PHE A 48 2.77 2.11 -3.47
CA PHE A 48 2.03 0.87 -3.63
C PHE A 48 2.90 -0.35 -3.32
N LEU A 49 4.15 -0.36 -3.78
CA LEU A 49 5.08 -1.47 -3.59
C LEU A 49 5.44 -1.64 -2.11
N ILE A 50 5.74 -0.54 -1.41
CA ILE A 50 6.01 -0.55 0.04
C ILE A 50 4.77 -1.00 0.82
N GLY A 51 3.60 -0.42 0.51
CA GLY A 51 2.34 -0.81 1.16
C GLY A 51 2.02 -2.29 0.98
N PHE A 52 2.21 -2.80 -0.25
CA PHE A 52 1.98 -4.20 -0.57
C PHE A 52 2.91 -5.13 0.21
N LEU A 53 4.20 -4.77 0.30
CA LEU A 53 5.20 -5.53 1.02
C LEU A 53 4.89 -5.59 2.52
N VAL A 54 4.52 -4.46 3.13
CA VAL A 54 4.15 -4.40 4.55
C VAL A 54 2.94 -5.28 4.85
N VAL A 55 1.86 -5.17 4.07
CA VAL A 55 0.65 -5.98 4.29
C VAL A 55 0.92 -7.46 4.08
N SER A 56 1.76 -7.82 3.10
CA SER A 56 2.15 -9.21 2.86
C SER A 56 2.91 -9.80 4.04
N ILE A 57 3.91 -9.09 4.57
CA ILE A 57 4.68 -9.53 5.75
C ILE A 57 3.77 -9.69 6.97
N VAL A 58 2.93 -8.69 7.25
CA VAL A 58 2.00 -8.72 8.38
C VAL A 58 1.04 -9.90 8.26
N SER A 59 0.50 -10.15 7.06
CA SER A 59 -0.40 -11.28 6.82
C SER A 59 0.29 -12.63 7.04
N ILE A 60 1.54 -12.79 6.59
CA ILE A 60 2.34 -14.00 6.82
C ILE A 60 2.56 -14.20 8.33
N LEU A 61 2.94 -13.14 9.06
CA LEU A 61 3.14 -13.25 10.50
C LEU A 61 1.85 -13.69 11.21
N PHE A 62 0.71 -13.05 10.94
CA PHE A 62 -0.55 -13.42 11.60
C PHE A 62 -1.05 -14.82 11.22
N GLU A 63 -0.83 -15.28 9.99
CA GLU A 63 -1.26 -16.61 9.55
C GLU A 63 -0.40 -17.73 10.16
N TYR A 64 0.93 -17.52 10.29
CA TYR A 64 1.86 -18.58 10.72
C TYR A 64 2.27 -18.53 12.20
N VAL A 65 2.22 -17.38 12.87
CA VAL A 65 2.52 -17.27 14.32
C VAL A 65 1.68 -18.22 15.18
N PRO A 66 0.35 -18.35 15.03
CA PRO A 66 -0.42 -19.28 15.85
C PRO A 66 -0.05 -20.74 15.60
N ILE A 67 0.32 -21.11 14.36
CA ILE A 67 0.77 -22.48 14.02
C ILE A 67 2.09 -22.80 14.72
N ILE A 68 3.03 -21.86 14.69
CA ILE A 68 4.33 -21.97 15.35
C ILE A 68 4.12 -22.13 16.86
N LEU A 69 3.31 -21.27 17.49
CA LEU A 69 3.02 -21.35 18.92
C LEU A 69 2.42 -22.70 19.33
N ASN A 70 1.46 -23.22 18.56
CA ASN A 70 0.81 -24.52 18.82
C ASN A 70 1.72 -25.73 18.56
N THR A 71 2.86 -25.54 17.89
CA THR A 71 3.86 -26.60 17.70
C THR A 71 4.82 -26.71 18.90
N PHE A 72 4.94 -25.64 19.69
CA PHE A 72 5.82 -25.56 20.86
C PHE A 72 5.11 -25.75 22.22
N THR A 73 3.77 -25.79 22.23
CA THR A 73 2.93 -26.12 23.39
C THR A 73 2.20 -27.43 23.16
#